data_AF-A0A7W7LM93-F1
#
_entry.id   AF-A0A7W7LM93-F1
#
_cell.length_a   1.000
_cell.length_b   1.000
_cell.length_c   1.000
_cell.angle_alpha   90.00
_cell.angle_beta   90.00
_cell.angle_gamma   90.00
#
_symmetry.space_group_name_H-M   'P 1'
#
loop_
_entity.id
_entity.type
_entity.pdbx_description
1 polymer ?
#
loop_
_entity_poly.entity_id
_entity_poly.type
_entity_poly.pdbx_seq_one_letter_code
_entity_poly.pdbx_strand_id
1 'polypeptide(L)'
;MNDFVDEARSRVAHLLRMANTTDDRIRAQIIEYADTTPEPPVISRGAGIVTTGCPRCLRTAWRQHDCEGPLWVCGTCGHVEPITVRCPHCEVDMTPPAIGTPDLWTCPGCPRTAATGDRPQDIEDRESKRLGTVSR
;
A
#
# COMPACT_ATOMS: atom_id res chain seq x y z
N MET A 1 -14.29 -20.80 -22.74
CA MET A 1 -13.31 -20.32 -21.75
C MET A 1 -13.67 -18.86 -21.48
N ASN A 2 -14.45 -18.63 -20.41
CA ASN A 2 -14.71 -17.40 -19.66
C ASN A 2 -14.62 -15.96 -20.27
N ASP A 3 -14.97 -15.73 -21.54
CA ASP A 3 -15.07 -14.38 -22.13
C ASP A 3 -15.86 -13.37 -21.27
N PHE A 4 -16.97 -13.79 -20.65
CA PHE A 4 -17.77 -12.92 -19.76
C PHE A 4 -17.03 -12.52 -18.48
N VAL A 5 -16.17 -13.39 -17.94
CA VAL A 5 -15.40 -13.11 -16.73
C VAL A 5 -14.22 -12.18 -17.05
N ASP A 6 -13.63 -12.34 -18.21
CA ASP A 6 -12.54 -11.47 -18.70
C ASP A 6 -13.10 -10.09 -19.11
N GLU A 7 -14.28 -10.02 -19.71
CA GLU A 7 -15.00 -8.78 -20.00
C GLU A 7 -15.42 -8.05 -18.72
N ALA A 8 -15.94 -8.77 -17.72
CA ALA A 8 -16.30 -8.19 -16.42
C ALA A 8 -15.09 -7.60 -15.67
N ARG A 9 -13.90 -8.15 -15.89
CA ARG A 9 -12.62 -7.71 -15.31
C ARG A 9 -11.88 -6.67 -16.16
N SER A 10 -12.31 -6.41 -17.39
CA SER A 10 -11.70 -5.41 -18.25
C SER A 10 -11.78 -4.01 -17.64
N ARG A 11 -10.64 -3.30 -17.66
CA ARG A 11 -10.53 -1.90 -17.22
C ARG A 11 -11.55 -1.00 -17.94
N VAL A 12 -11.81 -1.25 -19.22
CA VAL A 12 -12.84 -0.54 -20.00
C VAL A 12 -14.21 -0.72 -19.37
N ALA A 13 -14.61 -1.96 -19.08
CA ALA A 13 -15.90 -2.26 -18.49
C ALA A 13 -16.03 -1.63 -17.08
N HIS A 14 -14.94 -1.60 -16.32
CA HIS A 14 -14.92 -0.92 -15.01
C HIS A 14 -15.13 0.59 -15.14
N LEU A 15 -14.37 1.26 -16.02
CA LEU A 15 -14.47 2.70 -16.23
C LEU A 15 -15.84 3.11 -16.77
N LEU A 16 -16.41 2.34 -17.71
CA LEU A 16 -17.75 2.58 -18.24
C LEU A 16 -18.84 2.44 -17.16
N ARG A 17 -18.68 1.49 -16.23
CA ARG A 17 -19.59 1.36 -15.08
C ARG A 17 -19.46 2.54 -14.11
N MET A 18 -18.24 2.99 -13.82
CA MET A 18 -18.02 4.15 -12.94
C MET A 18 -18.58 5.45 -13.54
N ALA A 19 -18.40 5.65 -14.85
CA ALA A 19 -18.90 6.83 -15.54
C ALA A 19 -20.43 6.86 -15.62
N ASN A 20 -21.09 5.69 -15.54
CA ASN A 20 -22.54 5.52 -15.53
C ASN A 20 -23.25 6.37 -16.61
N THR A 21 -22.71 6.34 -17.82
CA THR A 21 -23.16 7.17 -18.94
C THR A 21 -23.66 6.33 -20.11
N THR A 22 -24.72 6.82 -20.75
CA THR A 22 -25.29 6.28 -22.00
C THR A 22 -24.91 7.11 -23.22
N ASP A 23 -24.12 8.18 -23.07
CA ASP A 23 -23.64 9.01 -24.18
C ASP A 23 -22.51 8.30 -24.93
N ASP A 24 -22.76 7.93 -26.19
CA ASP A 24 -21.82 7.20 -27.04
C ASP A 24 -20.50 7.95 -27.27
N ARG A 25 -20.52 9.29 -27.30
CA ARG A 25 -19.31 10.09 -27.47
C ARG A 25 -18.40 9.97 -26.24
N ILE A 26 -18.98 10.04 -25.04
CA ILE A 26 -18.23 9.89 -23.79
C ILE A 26 -17.71 8.45 -23.65
N ARG A 27 -18.52 7.47 -24.04
CA ARG A 27 -18.12 6.06 -24.03
C ARG A 27 -16.93 5.79 -24.96
N ALA A 28 -16.94 6.36 -26.18
CA ALA A 28 -15.82 6.25 -27.12
C ALA A 28 -14.54 6.86 -26.56
N GLN A 29 -14.63 8.03 -25.91
CA GLN A 29 -13.48 8.66 -25.25
C GLN A 29 -12.92 7.83 -24.09
N ILE A 30 -13.77 7.16 -23.32
CA ILE A 30 -13.33 6.27 -22.22
C ILE A 30 -12.59 5.05 -22.76
N ILE A 31 -13.06 4.47 -23.87
CA ILE A 31 -12.41 3.33 -24.52
C ILE A 31 -11.03 3.76 -25.04
N GLU A 32 -10.96 4.86 -25.80
CA GLU A 32 -9.70 5.40 -26.32
C GLU A 32 -8.71 5.71 -25.19
N TYR A 33 -9.18 6.30 -24.09
CA TYR A 33 -8.35 6.55 -22.91
C TYR A 33 -7.79 5.26 -22.28
N ALA A 34 -8.61 4.22 -22.15
CA ALA A 34 -8.21 2.96 -21.56
C ALA A 34 -7.16 2.22 -22.41
N ASP A 35 -7.28 2.31 -23.74
CA ASP A 35 -6.37 1.66 -24.70
C ASP A 35 -5.02 2.42 -24.82
N THR A 36 -5.06 3.74 -24.75
CA THR A 36 -3.87 4.59 -24.96
C THR A 36 -3.07 4.86 -23.69
N THR A 37 -3.65 4.62 -22.51
CA THR A 37 -3.01 4.87 -21.23
C THR A 37 -2.60 3.55 -20.58
N PRO A 38 -1.33 3.34 -20.18
CA PRO A 38 -0.93 2.14 -19.46
C PRO A 38 -1.75 1.97 -18.17
N GLU A 39 -1.93 0.73 -17.72
CA GLU A 39 -2.62 0.47 -16.44
C GLU A 39 -1.83 1.17 -15.32
N PRO A 40 -2.50 1.98 -14.47
CA PRO A 40 -1.82 2.61 -13.37
C PRO A 40 -1.15 1.51 -12.53
N PRO A 41 0.08 1.73 -12.06
CA PRO A 41 0.75 0.75 -11.23
C PRO A 41 -0.16 0.44 -10.04
N VAL A 42 -0.26 -0.84 -9.68
CA VAL A 42 -1.09 -1.28 -8.56
C VAL A 42 -0.60 -0.53 -7.32
N ILE A 43 -1.40 0.46 -6.89
CA ILE A 43 -1.19 1.10 -5.60
C ILE A 43 -1.52 0.00 -4.58
N SER A 44 -0.47 -0.64 -4.06
CA SER A 44 -0.63 -1.68 -3.04
C SER A 44 -1.48 -1.14 -1.89
N ARG A 45 -2.20 -1.99 -1.15
CA ARG A 45 -3.06 -1.57 -0.01
C ARG A 45 -2.33 -0.77 1.08
N GLY A 46 -1.00 -0.67 1.00
CA GLY A 46 -0.15 0.17 1.84
C GLY A 46 0.57 1.30 1.09
N ALA A 47 0.25 1.61 -0.18
CA ALA A 47 0.88 2.67 -0.98
C ALA A 47 -0.02 3.91 -1.14
N GLY A 48 -1.08 4.04 -0.33
CA GLY A 48 -1.92 5.24 -0.28
C GLY A 48 -1.24 6.41 0.43
N ILE A 49 -1.88 7.59 0.37
CA ILE A 49 -1.53 8.73 1.22
C ILE A 49 -1.88 8.35 2.66
N VAL A 50 -0.85 8.14 3.48
CA VAL A 50 -1.01 7.89 4.92
C VAL A 50 -0.66 9.16 5.67
N THR A 51 -1.52 9.56 6.60
CA THR A 51 -1.33 10.76 7.44
C THR A 51 -1.44 10.43 8.92
N THR A 52 -0.78 11.25 9.73
CA THR A 52 -0.84 11.22 11.20
C THR A 52 -0.73 12.66 11.74
N GLY A 53 -0.80 12.82 13.06
CA GLY A 53 -0.50 14.08 13.74
C GLY A 53 1.01 14.26 13.95
N CYS A 54 1.53 15.44 13.65
CA CYS A 54 2.91 15.80 13.96
C CYS A 54 3.11 15.88 15.48
N PRO A 55 4.12 15.21 16.07
CA PRO A 55 4.34 15.24 17.51
C PRO A 55 4.73 16.63 18.03
N ARG A 56 5.21 17.54 17.17
CA ARG A 56 5.63 18.89 17.57
C ARG A 56 4.52 19.94 17.56
N CYS A 57 3.70 19.94 16.50
CA CYS A 57 2.71 21.01 16.29
C CYS A 57 1.27 20.49 16.14
N LEU A 58 1.06 19.18 16.25
CA LEU A 58 -0.23 18.49 16.14
C LEU A 58 -0.96 18.68 14.79
N ARG A 59 -0.30 19.33 13.81
CA ARG A 59 -0.78 19.44 12.43
C ARG A 59 -0.50 18.17 11.65
N THR A 60 -1.09 18.05 10.46
CA THR A 60 -0.95 16.87 9.61
C THR A 60 0.51 16.62 9.22
N ALA A 61 0.96 15.39 9.44
CA ALA A 61 2.15 14.82 8.84
C ALA A 61 1.75 13.73 7.85
N TRP A 62 2.48 13.61 6.74
CA TRP A 62 2.28 12.57 5.74
C TRP A 62 3.50 11.65 5.69
N ARG A 63 3.27 10.41 5.30
CA ARG A 63 4.35 9.45 5.09
C ARG A 63 5.04 9.71 3.74
N GLN A 64 6.35 9.70 3.76
CA GLN A 64 7.26 9.78 2.63
C GLN A 64 8.21 8.57 2.65
N HIS A 65 8.90 8.32 1.54
CA HIS A 65 9.97 7.33 1.47
C HIS A 65 11.23 8.02 0.95
N ASP A 66 12.35 7.84 1.65
CA ASP A 66 13.68 8.21 1.18
C ASP A 66 14.54 6.96 0.97
N CYS A 67 15.84 7.17 0.76
CA CYS A 67 16.80 6.08 0.54
C CYS A 67 17.07 5.21 1.77
N GLU A 68 16.71 5.68 2.96
CA GLU A 68 16.90 4.97 4.24
C GLU A 68 15.61 4.27 4.68
N GLY A 69 14.45 4.72 4.20
CA GLY A 69 13.18 4.06 4.40
C GLY A 69 12.00 5.02 4.48
N PRO A 70 10.86 4.57 5.03
CA PRO A 70 9.72 5.44 5.24
C PRO A 70 9.92 6.41 6.41
N LEU A 71 9.42 7.64 6.26
CA LEU A 71 9.50 8.71 7.26
C LEU A 71 8.21 9.55 7.30
N TRP A 72 7.95 10.21 8.42
CA TRP A 72 6.90 11.21 8.57
C TRP A 72 7.43 12.61 8.29
N VAL A 73 6.71 13.38 7.46
CA VAL A 73 7.01 14.79 7.20
C VAL A 73 5.80 15.65 7.56
N CYS A 74 5.98 16.62 8.45
CA CYS A 74 4.96 17.60 8.76
C CYS A 74 4.90 18.69 7.70
N GLY A 75 3.71 18.90 7.13
CA GLY A 75 3.48 19.94 6.12
C GLY A 75 3.45 21.37 6.62
N THR A 76 3.49 21.59 7.94
CA THR A 76 3.41 22.93 8.53
C THR A 76 4.74 23.36 9.14
N CYS A 77 5.28 22.60 10.09
CA CYS A 77 6.52 22.98 10.78
C CYS A 77 7.79 22.36 10.18
N GLY A 78 7.66 21.52 9.14
CA GLY A 78 8.79 20.87 8.50
C GLY A 78 9.47 19.79 9.35
N HIS A 79 8.86 19.36 10.46
CA HIS A 79 9.41 18.27 11.26
C HIS A 79 9.44 16.96 10.46
N VAL A 80 10.58 16.29 10.52
CA VAL A 80 10.83 14.99 9.90
C VAL A 80 11.18 13.98 10.99
N GLU A 81 10.60 12.79 10.93
CA GLU A 81 10.86 11.69 11.85
C GLU A 81 10.87 10.34 11.10
N PRO A 82 11.90 9.50 11.23
CA PRO A 82 11.93 8.18 10.61
C PRO A 82 10.88 7.26 11.23
N ILE A 83 10.34 6.34 10.44
CA ILE A 83 9.48 5.27 10.95
C ILE A 83 10.37 4.09 11.32
N THR A 84 10.16 3.52 12.51
CA THR A 84 10.83 2.28 12.94
C THR A 84 9.78 1.25 13.30
N VAL A 85 9.95 0.02 12.81
CA VAL A 85 9.15 -1.14 13.22
C VAL A 85 10.06 -2.13 13.93
N ARG A 86 9.66 -2.55 15.13
CA ARG A 86 10.42 -3.50 15.94
C ARG A 86 9.77 -4.86 15.93
N CYS A 87 10.55 -5.90 15.67
CA CYS A 87 10.05 -7.27 15.66
C CYS A 87 9.70 -7.70 17.10
N PRO A 88 8.47 -8.14 17.41
CA PRO A 88 8.08 -8.58 18.76
C PRO A 88 8.80 -9.85 19.24
N HIS A 89 9.21 -10.73 18.32
CA HIS A 89 9.92 -11.96 18.67
C HIS A 89 11.43 -11.79 18.88
N CYS A 90 12.10 -11.09 17.98
CA CYS A 90 13.56 -10.90 18.04
C CYS A 90 13.96 -9.64 18.81
N GLU A 91 13.01 -8.75 19.10
CA GLU A 91 13.23 -7.45 19.73
C GLU A 91 14.27 -6.56 19.02
N VAL A 92 14.42 -6.72 17.71
CA VAL A 92 15.30 -5.91 16.86
C VAL A 92 14.49 -5.05 15.90
N ASP A 93 15.09 -3.95 15.46
CA ASP A 93 14.53 -3.13 14.39
C ASP A 93 14.49 -3.94 13.09
N MET A 94 13.36 -3.87 12.40
CA MET A 94 13.15 -4.56 11.15
C MET A 94 13.76 -3.76 10.00
N THR A 95 14.17 -4.46 8.95
CA THR A 95 14.69 -3.83 7.74
C THR A 95 13.54 -3.13 7.00
N PRO A 96 13.70 -1.84 6.66
CA PRO A 96 12.68 -1.08 5.96
C PRO A 96 12.54 -1.56 4.50
N PRO A 97 11.34 -1.39 3.91
CA PRO A 97 11.15 -1.63 2.48
C PRO A 97 11.94 -0.62 1.64
N ALA A 98 12.47 -1.07 0.50
CA ALA A 98 13.15 -0.20 -0.45
C ALA A 98 12.16 0.74 -1.17
N ILE A 99 12.64 1.88 -1.67
CA ILE A 99 11.82 2.82 -2.44
C ILE A 99 11.14 2.10 -3.61
N GLY A 100 9.84 2.34 -3.77
CA GLY A 100 9.05 1.78 -4.87
C GLY A 100 8.62 0.32 -4.66
N THR A 101 8.98 -0.29 -3.52
CA THR A 101 8.49 -1.63 -3.15
C THR A 101 7.26 -1.52 -2.23
N PRO A 102 6.47 -2.61 -2.09
CA PRO A 102 5.38 -2.64 -1.11
C PRO A 102 5.89 -2.35 0.30
N ASP A 103 5.02 -1.78 1.14
CA ASP A 103 5.29 -1.51 2.57
C ASP A 103 5.41 -2.81 3.37
N LEU A 104 6.55 -3.49 3.20
CA LEU A 104 6.86 -4.80 3.74
C LEU A 104 8.21 -4.75 4.46
N TRP A 105 8.14 -4.68 5.78
CA TRP A 105 9.26 -4.77 6.68
C TRP A 105 9.61 -6.23 6.92
N THR A 106 10.90 -6.53 7.00
CA THR A 106 11.40 -7.89 7.24
C THR A 106 12.30 -7.94 8.47
N CYS A 107 12.08 -8.91 9.36
CA CYS A 107 12.97 -9.12 10.49
C CYS A 107 14.27 -9.81 10.02
N PRO A 108 15.46 -9.32 10.42
CA PRO A 108 16.72 -9.98 10.04
C PRO A 108 16.93 -11.32 10.76
N GLY A 109 16.26 -11.57 11.89
CA GLY A 109 16.47 -12.75 12.73
C GLY A 109 15.40 -13.84 12.63
N CYS A 110 14.27 -13.58 11.96
CA CYS A 110 13.18 -14.55 11.86
C CYS A 110 12.28 -14.23 10.66
N PRO A 111 11.37 -15.14 10.24
CA PRO A 111 10.56 -14.94 9.03
C PRO A 111 9.43 -13.90 9.16
N ARG A 112 9.34 -13.19 10.29
CA ARG A 112 8.30 -12.19 10.54
C ARG A 112 8.36 -11.05 9.56
N THR A 113 7.18 -10.64 9.12
CA THR A 113 6.97 -9.48 8.28
C THR A 113 5.96 -8.52 8.88
N ALA A 114 6.15 -7.22 8.65
CA ALA A 114 5.28 -6.17 9.15
C ALA A 114 4.98 -5.15 8.05
N ALA A 115 3.91 -4.38 8.23
CA ALA A 115 3.66 -3.13 7.53
C ALA A 115 3.89 -1.95 8.48
N THR A 116 4.07 -0.75 7.93
CA THR A 116 4.13 0.46 8.74
C THR A 116 2.87 0.59 9.60
N GLY A 117 3.05 0.73 10.92
CA GLY A 117 1.94 0.91 11.87
C GLY A 117 1.32 -0.38 12.40
N ASP A 118 1.77 -1.55 11.95
CA ASP A 118 1.41 -2.84 12.57
C ASP A 118 1.79 -2.82 14.05
N ARG A 119 0.88 -3.29 14.92
CA ARG A 119 1.19 -3.51 16.33
C ARG A 119 1.91 -4.86 16.49
N PRO A 120 2.63 -5.07 17.60
CA PRO A 120 3.20 -6.38 17.95
C PRO A 120 2.23 -7.55 17.75
N GLN A 121 0.97 -7.38 18.17
CA GLN A 121 -0.05 -8.41 18.03
C GLN A 121 -0.40 -8.72 16.57
N ASP A 122 -0.47 -7.71 15.70
CA ASP A 122 -0.81 -7.89 14.28
C ASP A 122 0.27 -8.74 13.57
N ILE A 123 1.54 -8.55 13.95
CA ILE A 123 2.68 -9.31 13.43
C ILE A 123 2.61 -10.77 13.89
N GLU A 124 2.36 -11.01 15.18
CA GLU A 124 2.26 -12.38 15.72
C GLU A 124 1.03 -13.14 15.19
N ASP A 125 -0.10 -12.45 15.01
CA ASP A 125 -1.32 -13.02 14.42
C ASP A 125 -1.07 -13.47 12.98
N ARG A 126 -0.31 -12.67 12.21
CA ARG A 126 0.07 -13.01 10.82
C ARG A 126 0.98 -14.23 10.78
N GLU A 127 1.97 -14.32 11.65
CA GLU A 127 2.83 -15.51 11.74
C GLU A 127 2.06 -16.76 12.16
N SER A 128 1.17 -16.63 13.14
CA SER A 128 0.33 -17.74 13.59
C SER A 128 -0.52 -18.31 12.45
N LYS A 129 -1.11 -17.42 11.63
CA LYS A 129 -1.84 -17.81 10.41
C LYS A 129 -0.92 -18.49 9.38
N ARG A 130 0.30 -17.98 9.18
CA ARG A 130 1.29 -18.59 8.27
C ARG A 130 1.61 -20.03 8.68
N LEU A 131 1.91 -20.25 9.96
CA LEU A 131 2.25 -21.59 10.50
C LEU A 131 1.05 -22.56 10.46
N GLY A 132 -0.15 -22.06 10.74
CA GLY A 132 -1.38 -22.85 10.63
C GLY A 132 -1.72 -23.27 9.19
N THR A 133 -1.27 -22.49 8.20
CA THR A 133 -1.48 -22.80 6.77
C THR A 133 -0.48 -23.84 6.24
N VAL A 134 0.74 -23.89 6.80
CA VAL A 134 1.79 -24.87 6.42
C VAL A 134 1.50 -26.28 6.97
N SER A 135 0.62 -26.39 7.96
CA SER A 135 0.31 -27.65 8.66
C SER A 135 -0.90 -28.40 8.09
N ARG A 136 -1.40 -28.02 6.91
CA ARG A 136 -2.47 -28.70 6.17
C ARG A 136 -1.96 -29.18 4.82
#